data_AF-A0A7X9JFD2-F1
#
_entry.id   AF-A0A7X9JFD2-F1
#
_cell.length_a   1.000
_cell.length_b   1.000
_cell.length_c   1.000
_cell.angle_alpha   90.00
_cell.angle_beta   90.00
_cell.angle_gamma   90.00
#
_symmetry.space_group_name_H-M   'P 1'
#
loop_
_entity.id
_entity.type
_entity.pdbx_description
1 polymer ?
#
loop_
_entity_poly.entity_id
_entity_poly.type
_entity_poly.pdbx_seq_one_letter_code
_entity_poly.pdbx_strand_id
1 'polypeptide(L)'
;TGPVFISYRERPGINTIVDHVTFGMPEYDFTSDDGVTHTVWIISDSRHIEEIKKEFLAVDALYIADGHHRAAAAAAIARTRRAKESARGFAGEYESVLAVFFPDTQLRVMDYNRAVKDLNGLTPDQFIDKIGSAFIVSKDFSDRSPNQLHDFGMYLGGQWHKLTVKEGVYDKNDPVASLDAAILQEHLLYPVLGIKDPRVDDRIKFIGGIRGMDELEKLVNQDGFAVAFSLYPTTMEQIINVADAGAIMPPKSTWFEPKLRSGLFTHRLD
;
A
#
# COMPACT_ATOMS: atom_id res chain seq x y z
N THR A 1 2.48 10.18 20.05
CA THR A 1 2.65 9.30 18.88
C THR A 1 1.59 9.65 17.85
N GLY A 2 1.92 9.50 16.57
CA GLY A 2 0.92 9.57 15.49
C GLY A 2 0.16 8.24 15.37
N PRO A 3 -0.94 8.22 14.61
CA PRO A 3 -1.79 7.03 14.49
C PRO A 3 -1.09 5.88 13.78
N VAL A 4 -1.37 4.65 14.22
CA VAL A 4 -1.16 3.42 13.45
C VAL A 4 -2.41 3.17 12.63
N PHE A 5 -2.22 3.03 11.33
CA PHE A 5 -3.31 2.78 10.38
C PHE A 5 -3.59 1.28 10.38
N ILE A 6 -4.79 0.92 10.81
CA ILE A 6 -5.26 -0.46 10.90
C ILE A 6 -6.43 -0.66 9.93
N SER A 7 -6.43 -1.78 9.23
CA SER A 7 -7.57 -2.26 8.45
C SER A 7 -8.18 -3.50 9.10
N TYR A 8 -9.46 -3.72 8.86
CA TYR A 8 -10.21 -4.88 9.33
C TYR A 8 -11.25 -5.28 8.28
N ARG A 9 -11.70 -6.55 8.32
CA ARG A 9 -12.81 -7.01 7.47
C ARG A 9 -14.08 -6.28 7.86
N GLU A 10 -14.78 -5.71 6.87
CA GLU A 10 -15.98 -4.91 7.11
C GLU A 10 -16.99 -5.56 8.07
N ARG A 11 -17.52 -4.73 8.98
CA ARG A 11 -18.63 -5.06 9.87
C ARG A 11 -19.76 -4.04 9.64
N PRO A 12 -20.90 -4.44 9.07
CA PRO A 12 -22.01 -3.51 8.80
C PRO A 12 -22.51 -2.76 10.05
N GLY A 13 -22.41 -3.37 11.23
CA GLY A 13 -22.77 -2.73 12.51
C GLY A 13 -21.93 -1.49 12.82
N ILE A 14 -20.61 -1.53 12.54
CA ILE A 14 -19.72 -0.38 12.75
C ILE A 14 -20.08 0.74 11.75
N ASN A 15 -20.25 0.39 10.48
CA ASN A 15 -20.60 1.36 9.43
C ASN A 15 -21.92 2.08 9.75
N THR A 16 -22.92 1.35 10.24
CA THR A 16 -24.22 1.94 10.62
C THR A 16 -24.06 3.02 11.69
N ILE A 17 -23.20 2.79 12.68
CA ILE A 17 -22.92 3.76 13.76
C ILE A 17 -22.14 4.95 13.19
N VAL A 18 -21.12 4.70 12.36
CA VAL A 18 -20.32 5.76 11.70
C VAL A 18 -21.22 6.65 10.83
N ASP A 19 -22.09 6.07 10.00
CA ASP A 19 -23.01 6.80 9.14
C ASP A 19 -24.00 7.63 9.97
N HIS A 20 -24.53 7.07 11.06
CA HIS A 20 -25.42 7.80 11.96
C HIS A 20 -24.73 9.01 12.60
N VAL A 21 -23.48 8.84 13.07
CA VAL A 21 -22.70 9.93 13.70
C VAL A 21 -22.33 11.00 12.67
N THR A 22 -21.89 10.60 11.48
CA THR A 22 -21.45 11.52 10.41
C THR A 22 -22.61 12.25 9.73
N PHE A 23 -23.86 11.80 9.91
CA PHE A 23 -25.06 12.57 9.57
C PHE A 23 -25.25 13.81 10.46
N GLY A 24 -24.65 13.81 11.66
CA GLY A 24 -24.67 14.94 12.59
C GLY A 24 -23.69 16.07 12.22
N MET A 25 -23.65 17.09 13.07
CA MET A 25 -22.72 18.21 12.91
C MET A 25 -21.28 17.78 13.25
N PRO A 26 -20.28 18.06 12.40
CA PRO A 26 -18.88 17.79 12.71
C PRO A 26 -18.36 18.72 13.81
N GLU A 27 -17.39 18.24 14.58
CA GLU A 27 -16.59 19.03 15.52
C GLU A 27 -15.57 19.91 14.76
N TYR A 28 -14.97 19.36 13.70
CA TYR A 28 -14.06 20.08 12.81
C TYR A 28 -14.45 19.84 11.36
N ASP A 29 -14.44 20.91 10.56
CA ASP A 29 -14.64 20.89 9.12
C ASP A 29 -13.74 21.98 8.49
N PHE A 30 -12.68 21.57 7.82
CA PHE A 30 -11.76 22.49 7.16
C PHE A 30 -11.09 21.85 5.94
N THR A 31 -10.68 22.69 4.99
CA THR A 31 -9.86 22.29 3.85
C THR A 31 -8.43 22.75 4.06
N SER A 32 -7.47 21.84 3.90
CA SER A 32 -6.06 22.18 3.99
C SER A 32 -5.50 22.77 2.70
N ASP A 33 -4.28 23.33 2.79
CA ASP A 33 -3.57 23.99 1.69
C ASP A 33 -3.34 23.09 0.47
N ASP A 34 -3.39 21.77 0.65
CA ASP A 34 -3.32 20.74 -0.40
C ASP A 34 -4.68 20.44 -1.07
N GLY A 35 -5.73 21.15 -0.68
CA GLY A 35 -7.09 21.01 -1.21
C GLY A 35 -7.88 19.82 -0.63
N VAL A 36 -7.34 19.10 0.35
CA VAL A 36 -8.04 17.98 1.00
C VAL A 36 -8.95 18.52 2.12
N THR A 37 -10.22 18.13 2.09
CA THR A 37 -11.18 18.44 3.16
C THR A 37 -11.11 17.40 4.26
N HIS A 38 -10.99 17.87 5.50
CA HIS A 38 -10.95 17.07 6.71
C HIS A 38 -12.17 17.39 7.58
N THR A 39 -12.99 16.37 7.80
CA THR A 39 -14.15 16.42 8.67
C THR A 39 -14.02 15.43 9.82
N VAL A 40 -14.36 15.85 11.03
CA VAL A 40 -14.17 15.07 12.26
C VAL A 40 -15.42 15.13 13.10
N TRP A 41 -15.87 13.97 13.59
CA TRP A 41 -16.97 13.85 14.53
C TRP A 41 -16.50 13.14 15.80
N ILE A 42 -17.19 13.39 16.91
CA ILE A 42 -16.93 12.76 18.20
C ILE A 42 -18.06 11.78 18.51
N ILE A 43 -17.70 10.55 18.85
CA ILE A 43 -18.63 9.56 19.38
C ILE A 43 -18.57 9.64 20.91
N SER A 44 -19.55 10.29 21.53
CA SER A 44 -19.65 10.46 22.98
C SER A 44 -20.80 9.65 23.62
N ASP A 45 -21.75 9.16 22.83
CA ASP A 45 -22.83 8.29 23.32
C ASP A 45 -22.26 6.93 23.76
N SER A 46 -22.42 6.62 25.05
CA SER A 46 -21.92 5.38 25.63
C SER A 46 -22.51 4.14 24.98
N ARG A 47 -23.73 4.20 24.44
CA ARG A 47 -24.35 3.07 23.74
C ARG A 47 -23.61 2.75 22.44
N HIS A 48 -23.33 3.77 21.62
CA HIS A 48 -22.54 3.60 20.40
C HIS A 48 -21.13 3.08 20.70
N ILE A 49 -20.51 3.58 21.77
CA ILE A 49 -19.18 3.12 22.19
C ILE A 49 -19.20 1.62 22.56
N GLU A 50 -20.18 1.17 23.34
CA GLU A 50 -20.29 -0.24 23.71
C GLU A 50 -20.65 -1.14 22.52
N GLU A 51 -21.47 -0.66 21.57
CA GLU A 51 -21.76 -1.38 20.34
C GLU A 51 -20.52 -1.51 19.45
N ILE A 52 -19.75 -0.44 19.26
CA ILE A 52 -18.47 -0.50 18.52
C ILE A 52 -17.52 -1.51 19.16
N LYS A 53 -17.38 -1.49 20.49
CA LYS A 53 -16.55 -2.48 21.21
C LYS A 53 -17.03 -3.91 20.94
N LYS A 54 -18.33 -4.16 21.02
CA LYS A 54 -18.93 -5.47 20.75
C LYS A 54 -18.66 -5.94 19.32
N GLU A 55 -18.79 -5.05 18.34
CA GLU A 55 -18.50 -5.37 16.94
C GLU A 55 -17.01 -5.69 16.73
N PHE A 56 -16.09 -4.93 17.33
CA PHE A 56 -14.66 -5.21 17.24
C PHE A 56 -14.24 -6.50 17.97
N LEU A 57 -14.95 -6.94 19.01
CA LEU A 57 -14.74 -8.25 19.62
C LEU A 57 -15.08 -9.42 18.66
N ALA A 58 -15.88 -9.16 17.63
CA ALA A 58 -16.25 -10.13 16.60
C ALA A 58 -15.41 -9.98 15.31
N VAL A 59 -14.40 -9.11 15.31
CA VAL A 59 -13.42 -8.99 14.22
C VAL A 59 -12.31 -10.01 14.45
N ASP A 60 -12.12 -10.92 13.50
CA ASP A 60 -11.16 -12.02 13.63
C ASP A 60 -9.71 -11.55 13.70
N ALA A 61 -9.36 -10.52 12.91
CA ALA A 61 -8.00 -10.01 12.80
C ALA A 61 -7.96 -8.51 12.47
N LEU A 62 -6.87 -7.88 12.91
CA LEU A 62 -6.52 -6.49 12.63
C LEU A 62 -5.22 -6.43 11.85
N TYR A 63 -5.23 -5.71 10.73
CA TYR A 63 -4.11 -5.64 9.79
C TYR A 63 -3.46 -4.26 9.86
N ILE A 64 -2.17 -4.17 10.19
CA ILE A 64 -1.46 -2.88 10.13
C ILE A 64 -1.22 -2.55 8.66
N ALA A 65 -1.97 -1.60 8.11
CA ALA A 65 -1.80 -1.14 6.73
C ALA A 65 -0.63 -0.15 6.61
N ASP A 66 -0.46 0.73 7.61
CA ASP A 66 0.67 1.65 7.70
C ASP A 66 1.03 1.98 9.16
N GLY A 67 2.32 2.21 9.42
CA GLY A 67 2.83 2.48 10.76
C GLY A 67 3.43 1.28 11.48
N HIS A 68 3.90 0.25 10.77
CA HIS A 68 4.68 -0.86 11.34
C HIS A 68 5.85 -0.36 12.20
N HIS A 69 6.63 0.59 11.68
CA HIS A 69 7.72 1.22 12.44
C HIS A 69 7.21 2.03 13.64
N ARG A 70 6.04 2.70 13.53
CA ARG A 70 5.41 3.44 14.64
C ARG A 70 5.00 2.48 15.76
N ALA A 71 4.33 1.38 15.42
CA ALA A 71 3.93 0.35 16.37
C ALA A 71 5.14 -0.31 17.05
N ALA A 72 6.18 -0.66 16.27
CA ALA A 72 7.41 -1.25 16.79
C ALA A 72 8.15 -0.29 17.75
N ALA A 73 8.22 1.01 17.40
CA ALA A 73 8.82 2.03 18.25
C ALA A 73 8.01 2.24 19.55
N ALA A 74 6.68 2.30 19.47
CA ALA A 74 5.82 2.40 20.65
C ALA A 74 6.02 1.19 21.60
N ALA A 75 6.07 -0.03 21.06
CA ALA A 75 6.33 -1.23 21.84
C ALA A 75 7.73 -1.22 22.50
N ALA A 76 8.74 -0.67 21.82
CA ALA A 76 10.09 -0.51 22.40
C ALA A 76 10.12 0.50 23.56
N ILE A 77 9.38 1.61 23.42
CA ILE A 77 9.22 2.61 24.49
C ILE A 77 8.50 1.99 25.69
N ALA A 78 7.40 1.26 25.47
CA ALA A 78 6.66 0.57 26.51
C ALA A 78 7.56 -0.38 27.31
N ARG A 79 8.32 -1.25 26.63
CA ARG A 79 9.29 -2.15 27.28
C ARG A 79 10.33 -1.40 28.11
N THR A 80 10.86 -0.30 27.57
CA THR A 80 11.87 0.51 28.26
C THR A 80 11.32 1.17 29.52
N ARG A 81 10.08 1.65 29.49
CA ARG A 81 9.43 2.30 30.64
C ARG A 81 9.02 1.29 31.71
N ARG A 82 8.42 0.15 31.31
CA ARG A 82 8.13 -0.97 32.23
C ARG A 82 9.37 -1.43 33.00
N ALA A 83 10.54 -1.48 32.35
CA ALA A 83 11.79 -1.89 33.00
C ALA A 83 12.31 -0.87 34.03
N LYS A 84 11.99 0.42 33.87
CA LYS A 84 12.38 1.49 34.80
C LYS A 84 11.37 1.67 35.94
N GLU A 85 10.10 1.44 35.65
CA GLU A 85 8.98 1.58 36.59
C GLU A 85 8.71 0.24 37.25
N SER A 86 9.47 -0.07 38.32
CA SER A 86 9.21 -1.26 39.14
C SER A 86 7.79 -1.21 39.73
N ALA A 87 6.91 -2.08 39.23
CA ALA A 87 5.72 -2.60 39.92
C ALA A 87 4.73 -1.56 40.51
N ARG A 88 4.46 -0.44 39.84
CA ARG A 88 3.22 0.30 40.10
C ARG A 88 2.20 -0.15 39.07
N GLY A 89 1.14 -0.82 39.52
CA GLY A 89 0.09 -1.42 38.68
C GLY A 89 -0.77 -0.44 37.86
N PHE A 90 -0.16 0.62 37.33
CA PHE A 90 -0.78 1.58 36.44
C PHE A 90 -0.18 1.37 35.05
N ALA A 91 -1.01 0.91 34.11
CA ALA A 91 -0.65 0.93 32.70
C ALA A 91 -0.65 2.39 32.26
N GLY A 92 0.54 3.01 32.15
CA GLY A 92 0.65 4.39 31.66
C GLY A 92 0.24 4.50 30.20
N GLU A 93 -0.02 5.71 29.71
CA GLU A 93 -0.39 5.96 28.30
C GLU A 93 0.58 5.34 27.29
N TYR A 94 1.85 5.15 27.68
CA TYR A 94 2.87 4.46 26.89
C TYR A 94 2.61 2.98 26.61
N GLU A 95 1.61 2.38 27.24
CA GLU A 95 1.13 1.01 27.01
C GLU A 95 0.19 0.90 25.80
N SER A 96 -0.32 2.03 25.33
CA SER A 96 -1.28 2.13 24.23
C SER A 96 -0.65 2.83 23.03
N VAL A 97 -1.24 2.60 21.86
CA VAL A 97 -0.94 3.35 20.64
C VAL A 97 -2.24 3.91 20.07
N LEU A 98 -2.19 5.15 19.59
CA LEU A 98 -3.30 5.69 18.81
C LEU A 98 -3.46 4.83 17.54
N ALA A 99 -4.64 4.24 17.38
CA ALA A 99 -5.00 3.47 16.21
C ALA A 99 -6.13 4.16 15.46
N VAL A 100 -6.10 4.10 14.14
CA VAL A 100 -7.20 4.51 13.26
C VAL A 100 -7.59 3.30 12.45
N PHE A 101 -8.88 3.01 12.41
CA PHE A 101 -9.43 1.80 11.82
C PHE A 101 -10.21 2.14 10.56
N PHE A 102 -9.96 1.40 9.49
CA PHE A 102 -10.71 1.48 8.25
C PHE A 102 -11.17 0.09 7.81
N PRO A 103 -12.45 -0.11 7.47
CA PRO A 103 -12.88 -1.37 6.88
C PRO A 103 -12.19 -1.55 5.52
N ASP A 104 -11.88 -2.79 5.16
CA ASP A 104 -11.22 -3.16 3.90
C ASP A 104 -11.96 -2.66 2.66
N THR A 105 -13.28 -2.46 2.76
CA THR A 105 -14.15 -1.92 1.70
C THR A 105 -14.03 -0.41 1.49
N GLN A 106 -13.48 0.34 2.45
CA GLN A 106 -13.36 1.81 2.38
C GLN A 106 -11.91 2.27 2.16
N LEU A 107 -11.02 1.33 1.83
CA LEU A 107 -9.63 1.62 1.51
C LEU A 107 -9.38 1.54 0.02
N ARG A 108 -8.77 2.60 -0.50
CA ARG A 108 -8.24 2.61 -1.85
C ARG A 108 -6.75 2.38 -1.80
N VAL A 109 -6.33 1.30 -2.45
CA VAL A 109 -4.92 1.02 -2.73
C VAL A 109 -4.64 1.46 -4.16
N MET A 110 -3.67 2.35 -4.33
CA MET A 110 -3.19 2.78 -5.63
C MET A 110 -2.04 1.89 -6.09
N ASP A 111 -1.84 1.89 -7.41
CA ASP A 111 -0.70 1.31 -8.08
C ASP A 111 0.62 1.90 -7.59
N TYR A 112 1.67 1.09 -7.68
CA TYR A 112 3.02 1.48 -7.34
C TYR A 112 3.95 1.10 -8.48
N ASN A 113 4.10 2.06 -9.40
CA ASN A 113 4.79 1.94 -10.67
C ASN A 113 6.31 1.97 -10.50
N ARG A 114 7.02 1.54 -11.54
CA ARG A 114 8.48 1.36 -11.50
C ARG A 114 9.13 1.95 -12.74
N ALA A 115 10.32 2.51 -12.61
CA ALA A 115 11.15 2.91 -13.75
C ALA A 115 12.59 2.43 -13.53
N VAL A 116 13.24 1.94 -14.58
CA VAL A 116 14.61 1.42 -14.53
C VAL A 116 15.52 2.20 -15.49
N LYS A 117 16.70 2.60 -15.00
CA LYS A 117 17.65 3.48 -15.71
C LYS A 117 18.21 2.89 -17.00
N ASP A 118 18.36 1.57 -17.06
CA ASP A 118 18.96 0.87 -18.19
C ASP A 118 18.28 -0.48 -18.44
N LEU A 119 18.56 -1.08 -19.60
CA LEU A 119 18.12 -2.42 -19.98
C LEU A 119 19.18 -3.49 -19.68
N ASN A 120 20.10 -3.23 -18.74
CA ASN A 120 21.17 -4.14 -18.36
C ASN A 120 22.04 -4.60 -19.55
N GLY A 121 22.38 -3.64 -20.42
CA GLY A 121 23.20 -3.86 -21.62
C GLY A 121 22.45 -4.43 -22.83
N LEU A 122 21.14 -4.67 -22.74
CA LEU A 122 20.31 -5.15 -23.85
C LEU A 122 19.86 -3.98 -24.75
N THR A 123 19.68 -4.28 -26.04
CA THR A 123 18.88 -3.41 -26.92
C THR A 123 17.38 -3.56 -26.63
N PRO A 124 16.52 -2.61 -27.04
CA PRO A 124 15.07 -2.74 -26.88
C PRO A 124 14.49 -4.04 -27.45
N ASP A 125 14.95 -4.47 -28.65
CA ASP A 125 14.49 -5.71 -29.28
C ASP A 125 14.92 -6.94 -28.48
N GLN A 126 16.19 -7.00 -28.06
CA GLN A 126 16.70 -8.09 -27.21
C GLN A 126 15.96 -8.16 -25.86
N PHE A 127 15.60 -7.00 -25.31
CA PHE A 127 14.83 -6.92 -24.09
C PHE A 127 13.41 -7.48 -24.28
N ILE A 128 12.70 -7.06 -25.34
CA ILE A 128 11.37 -7.60 -25.69
C ILE A 128 11.41 -9.11 -25.91
N ASP A 129 12.40 -9.61 -26.67
CA ASP A 129 12.57 -11.03 -26.92
C ASP A 129 12.78 -11.82 -25.62
N LYS A 130 13.61 -11.28 -24.70
CA LYS A 130 13.94 -11.95 -23.44
C LYS A 130 12.75 -12.01 -22.48
N ILE A 131 11.98 -10.91 -22.34
CA ILE A 131 10.77 -10.91 -21.50
C ILE A 131 9.65 -11.78 -22.12
N GLY A 132 9.71 -12.03 -23.43
CA GLY A 132 8.79 -12.92 -24.14
C GLY A 132 8.73 -14.35 -23.59
N SER A 133 9.72 -14.77 -22.79
CA SER A 133 9.68 -16.05 -22.07
C SER A 133 8.57 -16.12 -21.01
N ALA A 134 8.29 -15.02 -20.30
CA ALA A 134 7.31 -14.94 -19.22
C ALA A 134 6.08 -14.10 -19.56
N PHE A 135 6.17 -13.20 -20.55
CA PHE A 135 5.12 -12.25 -20.90
C PHE A 135 4.70 -12.37 -22.36
N ILE A 136 3.41 -12.18 -22.63
CA ILE A 136 2.90 -11.86 -23.96
C ILE A 136 3.01 -10.34 -24.10
N VAL A 137 3.71 -9.88 -25.13
CA VAL A 137 3.94 -8.45 -25.39
C VAL A 137 3.08 -8.00 -26.56
N SER A 138 2.16 -7.09 -26.29
CA SER A 138 1.32 -6.44 -27.31
C SER A 138 1.73 -4.97 -27.46
N LYS A 139 1.86 -4.50 -28.70
CA LYS A 139 2.13 -3.08 -28.98
C LYS A 139 0.88 -2.23 -28.82
N ASP A 140 1.07 -0.91 -28.80
CA ASP A 140 0.02 0.11 -28.88
C ASP A 140 -1.01 0.03 -27.73
N PHE A 141 -0.51 -0.03 -26.49
CA PHE A 141 -1.36 -0.04 -25.31
C PHE A 141 -1.86 1.38 -24.96
N SER A 142 -2.96 1.78 -25.59
CA SER A 142 -3.54 3.12 -25.47
C SER A 142 -3.95 3.51 -24.05
N ASP A 143 -4.36 2.52 -23.24
CA ASP A 143 -4.82 2.75 -21.86
C ASP A 143 -3.65 3.09 -20.93
N ARG A 144 -2.42 2.67 -21.28
CA ARG A 144 -1.15 2.88 -20.56
C ARG A 144 -1.07 2.24 -19.17
N SER A 145 -2.18 2.19 -18.45
CA SER A 145 -2.37 1.52 -17.16
C SER A 145 -3.17 0.24 -17.33
N PRO A 146 -2.77 -0.88 -16.69
CA PRO A 146 -3.54 -2.12 -16.74
C PRO A 146 -4.87 -2.00 -16.00
N ASN A 147 -5.90 -2.66 -16.53
CA ASN A 147 -7.27 -2.67 -15.98
C ASN A 147 -7.64 -4.01 -15.32
N GLN A 148 -6.74 -4.99 -15.34
CA GLN A 148 -6.93 -6.31 -14.73
C GLN A 148 -5.61 -6.83 -14.14
N LEU A 149 -5.73 -7.74 -13.19
CA LEU A 149 -4.58 -8.43 -12.59
C LEU A 149 -3.74 -9.14 -13.65
N HIS A 150 -2.42 -9.13 -13.42
CA HIS A 150 -1.41 -9.79 -14.25
C HIS A 150 -1.20 -9.18 -15.64
N ASP A 151 -1.82 -8.02 -15.87
CA ASP A 151 -1.44 -7.11 -16.94
C ASP A 151 -0.57 -5.99 -16.39
N PHE A 152 0.35 -5.52 -17.24
CA PHE A 152 1.25 -4.41 -16.96
C PHE A 152 1.29 -3.50 -18.19
N GLY A 153 1.39 -2.20 -17.96
CA GLY A 153 1.87 -1.30 -19.01
C GLY A 153 3.39 -1.23 -18.97
N MET A 154 4.02 -1.15 -20.13
CA MET A 154 5.46 -0.97 -20.27
C MET A 154 5.72 0.16 -21.26
N TYR A 155 6.34 1.24 -20.78
CA TYR A 155 6.77 2.35 -21.63
C TYR A 155 8.25 2.18 -21.98
N LEU A 156 8.53 1.95 -23.25
CA LEU A 156 9.86 1.65 -23.78
C LEU A 156 10.03 2.35 -25.12
N GLY A 157 11.14 3.07 -25.31
CA GLY A 157 11.45 3.69 -26.60
C GLY A 157 10.38 4.67 -27.10
N GLY A 158 9.68 5.35 -26.18
CA GLY A 158 8.62 6.29 -26.52
C GLY A 158 7.24 5.66 -26.79
N GLN A 159 7.08 4.34 -26.61
CA GLN A 159 5.85 3.61 -26.92
C GLN A 159 5.35 2.80 -25.72
N TRP A 160 4.03 2.74 -25.57
CA TRP A 160 3.36 1.90 -24.59
C TRP A 160 3.09 0.50 -25.16
N HIS A 161 3.51 -0.50 -24.41
CA HIS A 161 3.23 -1.90 -24.63
C HIS A 161 2.39 -2.45 -23.48
N LYS A 162 1.54 -3.42 -23.79
CA LYS A 162 0.86 -4.23 -22.79
C LYS A 162 1.65 -5.51 -22.59
N LEU A 163 1.97 -5.83 -21.35
CA LEU A 163 2.50 -7.13 -20.96
C LEU A 163 1.39 -7.89 -20.25
N THR A 164 1.12 -9.11 -20.69
CA THR A 164 0.23 -10.05 -19.98
C THR A 164 1.08 -11.23 -19.55
N VAL A 165 1.08 -11.56 -18.26
CA VAL A 165 1.87 -12.70 -17.78
C VAL A 165 1.33 -14.01 -18.38
N LYS A 166 2.23 -14.92 -18.75
CA LYS A 166 1.83 -16.22 -19.30
C LYS A 166 1.38 -17.17 -18.19
N GLU A 167 0.49 -18.08 -18.54
CA GLU A 167 0.05 -19.15 -17.64
C GLU A 167 1.24 -20.03 -17.22
N GLY A 168 1.29 -20.40 -15.94
CA GLY A 168 2.33 -21.26 -15.36
C GLY A 168 3.64 -20.55 -15.00
N VAL A 169 3.75 -19.23 -15.20
CA VAL A 169 4.95 -18.46 -14.82
C VAL A 169 5.10 -18.33 -13.31
N TYR A 170 3.98 -18.16 -12.59
CA TYR A 170 3.95 -17.94 -11.14
C TYR A 170 3.04 -18.99 -10.47
N ASP A 171 3.24 -19.22 -9.16
CA ASP A 171 2.34 -20.05 -8.37
C ASP A 171 1.12 -19.23 -7.93
N LYS A 172 -0.03 -19.56 -8.51
CA LYS A 172 -1.32 -18.92 -8.19
C LYS A 172 -1.80 -19.20 -6.76
N ASN A 173 -1.28 -20.22 -6.10
CA ASN A 173 -1.66 -20.58 -4.73
C ASN A 173 -0.76 -19.91 -3.69
N ASP A 174 0.37 -19.34 -4.11
CA ASP A 174 1.24 -18.57 -3.24
C ASP A 174 0.74 -17.11 -3.20
N PRO A 175 0.32 -16.61 -2.02
CA PRO A 175 -0.25 -15.26 -1.90
C PRO A 175 0.75 -14.15 -2.19
N VAL A 176 2.06 -14.41 -2.09
CA VAL A 176 3.12 -13.45 -2.43
C VAL A 176 3.53 -13.59 -3.89
N ALA A 177 3.80 -14.81 -4.36
CA ALA A 177 4.29 -15.02 -5.72
C ALA A 177 3.24 -14.68 -6.81
N SER A 178 1.96 -14.68 -6.45
CA SER A 178 0.86 -14.25 -7.32
C SER A 178 0.67 -12.73 -7.39
N LEU A 179 1.37 -11.93 -6.58
CA LEU A 179 1.29 -10.46 -6.67
C LEU A 179 2.01 -9.95 -7.91
N ASP A 180 1.40 -9.03 -8.64
CA ASP A 180 2.02 -8.38 -9.82
C ASP A 180 3.38 -7.75 -9.49
N ALA A 181 3.50 -7.20 -8.28
CA ALA A 181 4.75 -6.67 -7.76
C ALA A 181 5.86 -7.72 -7.67
N ALA A 182 5.53 -8.95 -7.24
CA ALA A 182 6.46 -10.08 -7.13
C ALA A 182 6.73 -10.70 -8.50
N ILE A 183 5.69 -10.92 -9.30
CA ILE A 183 5.79 -11.44 -10.66
C ILE A 183 6.76 -10.59 -11.49
N LEU A 184 6.57 -9.27 -11.49
CA LEU A 184 7.46 -8.36 -12.22
C LEU A 184 8.89 -8.40 -11.66
N GLN A 185 9.06 -8.57 -10.34
CA GLN A 185 10.37 -8.68 -9.72
C GLN A 185 11.10 -9.97 -10.15
N GLU A 186 10.46 -11.12 -9.99
CA GLU A 186 11.06 -12.45 -10.18
C GLU A 186 11.21 -12.84 -11.64
N HIS A 187 10.35 -12.34 -12.53
CA HIS A 187 10.32 -12.76 -13.94
C HIS A 187 10.79 -11.69 -14.93
N LEU A 188 11.03 -10.46 -14.47
CA LEU A 188 11.53 -9.38 -15.32
C LEU A 188 12.68 -8.61 -14.66
N LEU A 189 12.44 -7.94 -13.55
CA LEU A 189 13.42 -7.01 -12.98
C LEU A 189 14.72 -7.73 -12.59
N TYR A 190 14.63 -8.87 -11.91
CA TYR A 190 15.80 -9.64 -11.53
C TYR A 190 16.46 -10.39 -12.71
N PRO A 191 15.79 -11.31 -13.43
CA PRO A 191 16.46 -12.15 -14.43
C PRO A 191 16.81 -11.42 -15.73
N VAL A 192 16.10 -10.33 -16.06
CA VAL A 192 16.30 -9.59 -17.31
C VAL A 192 17.12 -8.33 -17.05
N LEU A 193 16.67 -7.48 -16.12
CA LEU A 193 17.30 -6.19 -15.82
C LEU A 193 18.38 -6.25 -14.72
N GLY A 194 18.55 -7.41 -14.06
CA GLY A 194 19.57 -7.61 -13.05
C GLY A 194 19.31 -6.88 -11.73
N ILE A 195 18.08 -6.40 -11.47
CA ILE A 195 17.69 -5.70 -10.24
C ILE A 195 17.43 -6.75 -9.15
N LYS A 196 18.46 -7.07 -8.34
CA LYS A 196 18.37 -8.16 -7.36
C LYS A 196 17.53 -7.80 -6.13
N ASP A 197 17.84 -6.67 -5.51
CA ASP A 197 17.06 -6.12 -4.41
C ASP A 197 16.67 -4.68 -4.74
N PRO A 198 15.40 -4.44 -5.10
CA PRO A 198 14.98 -3.11 -5.54
C PRO A 198 14.93 -2.11 -4.37
N ARG A 199 15.15 -2.52 -3.12
CA ARG A 199 15.24 -1.61 -1.97
C ARG A 199 16.52 -0.80 -1.94
N VAL A 200 17.59 -1.31 -2.58
CA VAL A 200 18.94 -0.74 -2.49
C VAL A 200 19.60 -0.54 -3.86
N ASP A 201 18.95 -0.94 -4.96
CA ASP A 201 19.47 -0.72 -6.31
C ASP A 201 19.11 0.68 -6.82
N ASP A 202 20.11 1.54 -7.00
CA ASP A 202 19.94 2.93 -7.44
C ASP A 202 19.46 3.07 -8.90
N ARG A 203 19.36 1.98 -9.66
CA ARG A 203 18.84 1.98 -11.03
C ARG A 203 17.32 1.93 -11.09
N ILE A 204 16.63 1.54 -10.01
CA ILE A 204 15.17 1.50 -9.98
C ILE A 204 14.58 2.66 -9.19
N LYS A 205 13.52 3.24 -9.72
CA LYS A 205 12.71 4.26 -9.05
C LYS A 205 11.28 3.75 -8.92
N PHE A 206 10.65 4.10 -7.80
CA PHE A 206 9.25 3.78 -7.54
C PHE A 206 8.38 5.04 -7.60
N ILE A 207 7.25 4.94 -8.29
CA ILE A 207 6.34 6.03 -8.60
C ILE A 207 4.96 5.66 -8.08
N GLY A 208 4.43 6.42 -7.11
CA GLY A 208 3.06 6.19 -6.63
C GLY A 208 2.03 6.57 -7.71
N GLY A 209 0.97 5.79 -7.81
CA GLY A 209 -0.09 5.92 -8.82
C GLY A 209 -0.71 7.31 -8.95
N ILE A 210 -0.71 8.09 -7.85
CA ILE A 210 -1.20 9.47 -7.83
C ILE A 210 -0.49 10.39 -8.84
N ARG A 211 0.74 10.06 -9.26
CA ARG A 211 1.48 10.83 -10.28
C ARG A 211 1.02 10.56 -11.71
N GLY A 212 0.30 9.46 -11.93
CA GLY A 212 -0.21 9.07 -13.24
C GLY A 212 0.87 8.62 -14.23
N MET A 213 0.42 8.32 -15.45
CA MET A 213 1.25 7.74 -16.51
C MET A 213 2.20 8.77 -17.14
N ASP A 214 1.83 10.05 -17.15
CA ASP A 214 2.66 11.12 -17.71
C ASP A 214 4.01 11.25 -16.97
N GLU A 215 4.04 11.00 -15.66
CA GLU A 215 5.30 10.96 -14.90
C GLU A 215 6.19 9.78 -15.37
N LEU A 216 5.61 8.63 -15.71
CA LEU A 216 6.37 7.48 -16.24
C LEU A 216 6.96 7.81 -17.61
N GLU A 217 6.18 8.45 -18.48
CA GLU A 217 6.66 8.90 -19.79
C GLU A 217 7.78 9.94 -19.64
N LYS A 218 7.62 10.91 -18.75
CA LYS A 218 8.65 11.91 -18.45
C LYS A 218 9.95 11.26 -17.99
N LEU A 219 9.87 10.26 -17.10
CA LEU A 219 11.07 9.58 -16.59
C LEU A 219 11.89 8.98 -17.72
N VAL A 220 11.23 8.34 -18.68
CA VAL A 220 11.90 7.70 -19.83
C VAL A 220 12.36 8.74 -20.85
N ASN A 221 11.51 9.70 -21.18
CA ASN A 221 11.79 10.65 -22.26
C ASN A 221 12.77 11.76 -21.87
N GLN A 222 12.86 12.11 -20.58
CA GLN A 222 13.57 13.30 -20.11
C GLN A 222 14.56 13.01 -18.98
N ASP A 223 14.22 12.11 -18.05
CA ASP A 223 15.03 11.91 -16.84
C ASP A 223 16.03 10.74 -16.96
N GLY A 224 16.26 10.25 -18.18
CA GLY A 224 17.31 9.27 -18.50
C GLY A 224 16.99 7.83 -18.06
N PHE A 225 15.71 7.49 -17.85
CA PHE A 225 15.29 6.10 -17.65
C PHE A 225 15.13 5.39 -19.00
N ALA A 226 15.43 4.09 -19.05
CA ALA A 226 15.28 3.32 -20.27
C ALA A 226 13.87 2.73 -20.43
N VAL A 227 13.22 2.39 -19.31
CA VAL A 227 11.90 1.74 -19.31
C VAL A 227 11.12 2.10 -18.05
N ALA A 228 9.80 2.20 -18.19
CA ALA A 228 8.87 2.31 -17.07
C ALA A 228 7.77 1.25 -17.15
N PHE A 229 7.24 0.86 -15.99
CA PHE A 229 6.20 -0.14 -15.83
C PHE A 229 5.07 0.43 -14.99
N SER A 230 3.85 0.38 -15.51
CA SER A 230 2.61 0.59 -14.75
C SER A 230 2.07 -0.75 -14.28
N LEU A 231 1.69 -0.82 -13.02
CA LEU A 231 1.21 -2.05 -12.38
C LEU A 231 -0.29 -1.95 -12.10
N TYR A 232 -0.98 -3.09 -12.08
CA TYR A 232 -2.31 -3.13 -11.52
C TYR A 232 -2.23 -2.91 -9.99
N PRO A 233 -3.11 -2.08 -9.39
CA PRO A 233 -3.09 -1.86 -7.95
C PRO A 233 -3.30 -3.16 -7.16
N THR A 234 -2.46 -3.40 -6.16
CA THR A 234 -2.66 -4.50 -5.21
C THR A 234 -4.01 -4.34 -4.52
N THR A 235 -4.82 -5.40 -4.48
CA THR A 235 -6.13 -5.33 -3.82
C THR A 235 -6.02 -5.49 -2.30
N MET A 236 -7.03 -5.01 -1.57
CA MET A 236 -7.12 -5.26 -0.12
C MET A 236 -7.17 -6.75 0.22
N GLU A 237 -7.86 -7.54 -0.61
CA GLU A 237 -7.92 -8.98 -0.46
C GLU A 237 -6.53 -9.64 -0.58
N GLN A 238 -5.72 -9.24 -1.56
CA GLN A 238 -4.35 -9.71 -1.71
C GLN A 238 -3.49 -9.37 -0.48
N ILE A 239 -3.60 -8.15 0.05
CA ILE A 239 -2.87 -7.71 1.24
C ILE A 239 -3.25 -8.57 2.45
N ILE A 240 -4.55 -8.81 2.64
CA ILE A 240 -5.07 -9.64 3.74
C ILE A 240 -4.59 -11.09 3.59
N ASN A 241 -4.67 -11.67 2.40
CA ASN A 241 -4.23 -13.06 2.17
C ASN A 241 -2.73 -13.25 2.45
N VAL A 242 -1.88 -12.28 2.11
CA VAL A 242 -0.45 -12.31 2.45
C VAL A 242 -0.25 -12.25 3.97
N ALA A 243 -0.98 -11.38 4.65
CA ALA A 243 -0.88 -11.24 6.10
C ALA A 243 -1.39 -12.50 6.84
N ASP A 244 -2.50 -13.08 6.40
CA ASP A 244 -3.08 -14.31 6.96
C ASP A 244 -2.15 -15.52 6.75
N ALA A 245 -1.36 -15.52 5.68
CA ALA A 245 -0.30 -16.51 5.45
C ALA A 245 0.98 -16.26 6.29
N GLY A 246 1.02 -15.21 7.10
CA GLY A 246 2.21 -14.82 7.89
C GLY A 246 3.38 -14.36 7.03
N ALA A 247 3.12 -14.00 5.76
CA ALA A 247 4.12 -13.60 4.80
C ALA A 247 4.32 -12.07 4.77
N ILE A 248 5.33 -11.61 4.03
CA ILE A 248 5.70 -10.20 3.94
C ILE A 248 5.43 -9.70 2.53
N MET A 249 4.73 -8.56 2.42
CA MET A 249 4.49 -7.89 1.14
C MET A 249 5.80 -7.56 0.43
N PRO A 250 5.89 -7.72 -0.91
CA PRO A 250 7.02 -7.22 -1.69
C PRO A 250 7.25 -5.73 -1.43
N PRO A 251 8.50 -5.25 -1.47
CA PRO A 251 8.78 -3.85 -1.20
C PRO A 251 8.04 -2.92 -2.16
N LYS A 252 7.47 -1.83 -1.62
CA LYS A 252 6.77 -0.79 -2.39
C LYS A 252 5.65 -1.36 -3.27
N SER A 253 4.81 -2.21 -2.70
CA SER A 253 3.65 -2.85 -3.35
C SER A 253 2.31 -2.21 -3.01
N THR A 254 2.26 -1.33 -2.00
CA THR A 254 1.00 -0.75 -1.49
C THR A 254 1.11 0.76 -1.32
N TRP A 255 0.13 1.50 -1.85
CA TRP A 255 -0.03 2.93 -1.64
C TRP A 255 -1.48 3.26 -1.24
N PHE A 256 -1.74 3.45 0.05
CA PHE A 256 -3.09 3.80 0.56
C PHE A 256 -3.41 5.29 0.39
N GLU A 257 -4.61 5.59 -0.11
CA GLU A 257 -5.19 6.95 -0.18
C GLU A 257 -6.64 6.99 0.39
N PRO A 258 -7.05 8.11 1.03
CA PRO A 258 -6.23 9.27 1.38
C PRO A 258 -5.24 8.97 2.52
N LYS A 259 -4.09 9.65 2.53
CA LYS A 259 -3.20 9.62 3.71
C LYS A 259 -3.83 10.38 4.86
N LEU A 260 -3.71 9.82 6.07
CA LEU A 260 -4.08 10.53 7.30
C LEU A 260 -3.22 11.79 7.46
N ARG A 261 -3.88 12.94 7.66
CA ARG A 261 -3.19 14.20 7.92
C ARG A 261 -2.42 14.12 9.23
N SER A 262 -1.11 14.32 9.14
CA SER A 262 -0.24 14.34 10.31
C SER A 262 -0.63 15.50 11.24
N GLY A 263 -0.59 15.26 12.55
CA GLY A 263 -0.83 16.27 13.57
C GLY A 263 -2.31 16.56 13.89
N LEU A 264 -3.26 16.05 13.10
CA LEU A 264 -4.69 16.21 13.40
C LEU A 264 -5.08 15.46 14.69
N PHE A 265 -4.56 14.23 14.85
CA PHE A 265 -4.68 13.45 16.07
C PHE A 265 -3.29 13.09 16.58
N THR A 266 -3.06 13.33 17.86
CA THR A 266 -1.82 12.96 18.54
C THR A 266 -2.13 12.35 19.89
N HIS A 267 -1.43 11.28 20.23
CA HIS A 267 -1.53 10.65 21.54
C HIS A 267 -0.31 10.99 22.38
N ARG A 268 -0.52 11.57 23.56
CA ARG A 268 0.56 11.92 24.48
C ARG A 268 0.94 10.69 25.29
N LEU A 269 2.24 10.53 25.55
CA LEU A 269 2.75 9.37 26.30
C LEU A 269 3.00 9.72 27.77
N ASP A 270 2.55 10.89 28.21
CA ASP A 270 2.82 11.53 29.50
C ASP A 270 1.53 12.00 30.17
#